data_AF-A0A0A7GFI7-F1
#
_entry.id   AF-A0A0A7GFI7-F1
#
_cell.length_a   1.000
_cell.length_b   1.000
_cell.length_c   1.000
_cell.angle_alpha   90.00
_cell.angle_beta   90.00
_cell.angle_gamma   90.00
#
_symmetry.space_group_name_H-M   'P 1'
#
loop_
_entity.id
_entity.type
_entity.pdbx_description
1 polymer ?
#
loop_
_entity_poly.entity_id
_entity_poly.type
_entity_poly.pdbx_seq_one_letter_code
_entity_poly.pdbx_strand_id
1 'polypeptide(L)'
;MYPDTDVILSQIKEKDWLKDIVKRKLESIDEEFVTSAITIVECQIVLVREFGRDEAVKVPERIKELGVMILPLSKEVLEISSDLLERYPKLNVFDSIHLAHVVHEGERILSTDRLFDEVENIVRVDPLK
;
A
#
# COMPACT_ATOMS: atom_id res chain seq x y z
N MET A 1 3.49 1.04 -10.42
CA MET A 1 2.80 1.93 -9.45
C MET A 1 2.51 1.20 -8.14
N TYR A 2 2.65 1.88 -7.00
CA TYR A 2 2.52 1.30 -5.67
C TYR A 2 1.17 1.60 -5.00
N PRO A 3 0.17 0.70 -4.98
CA PRO A 3 -1.01 0.84 -4.12
C PRO A 3 -0.66 0.59 -2.65
N ASP A 4 -1.05 1.53 -1.79
CA ASP A 4 -0.91 1.38 -0.33
C ASP A 4 -1.94 0.39 0.26
N THR A 5 -1.87 0.19 1.57
CA THR A 5 -2.73 -0.75 2.27
C THR A 5 -4.21 -0.45 2.15
N ASP A 6 -4.64 0.81 2.24
CA ASP A 6 -6.07 1.17 2.14
C ASP A 6 -6.63 0.90 0.74
N VAL A 7 -5.83 1.18 -0.29
CA VAL A 7 -6.17 0.84 -1.68
C VAL A 7 -6.34 -0.67 -1.84
N ILE A 8 -5.40 -1.47 -1.34
CA ILE A 8 -5.48 -2.94 -1.40
C ILE A 8 -6.65 -3.48 -0.57
N LEU A 9 -6.81 -3.02 0.67
CA LEU A 9 -7.91 -3.41 1.57
C LEU A 9 -9.27 -3.20 0.93
N SER A 10 -9.46 -2.06 0.25
CA SER A 10 -10.72 -1.73 -0.41
C SER A 10 -11.14 -2.76 -1.46
N GLN A 11 -10.17 -3.42 -2.10
CA GLN A 11 -10.42 -4.40 -3.15
C GLN A 11 -10.59 -5.81 -2.60
N ILE A 12 -9.86 -6.17 -1.53
CA ILE A 12 -9.93 -7.52 -0.94
C ILE A 12 -11.08 -7.69 0.06
N LYS A 13 -11.57 -6.61 0.69
CA LYS A 13 -12.76 -6.66 1.54
C LYS A 13 -14.01 -6.84 0.69
N GLU A 14 -14.98 -7.63 1.16
CA GLU A 14 -16.24 -7.82 0.44
C GLU A 14 -16.96 -6.48 0.24
N LYS A 15 -17.03 -5.68 1.31
CA LYS A 15 -17.62 -4.35 1.36
C LYS A 15 -16.59 -3.34 1.87
N ASP A 16 -16.35 -2.32 1.08
CA ASP A 16 -15.55 -1.16 1.44
C ASP A 16 -16.08 0.08 0.71
N TRP A 17 -16.07 1.23 1.36
CA TRP A 17 -16.60 2.47 0.80
C TRP A 17 -15.74 3.01 -0.36
N LEU A 18 -14.45 2.64 -0.41
CA LEU A 18 -13.53 2.99 -1.50
C LEU A 18 -13.63 2.05 -2.71
N LYS A 19 -14.24 0.88 -2.55
CA LYS A 19 -14.13 -0.25 -3.48
C LYS A 19 -14.38 0.13 -4.94
N ASP A 20 -15.54 0.71 -5.24
CA ASP A 20 -15.95 1.04 -6.61
C ASP A 20 -15.18 2.22 -7.22
N ILE A 21 -14.70 3.14 -6.38
CA ILE A 21 -13.93 4.31 -6.84
C ILE A 21 -12.51 3.86 -7.17
N VAL A 22 -11.87 3.13 -6.24
CA VAL A 22 -10.53 2.58 -6.42
C VAL A 22 -10.51 1.60 -7.58
N LYS A 23 -11.51 0.72 -7.72
CA LYS A 23 -11.59 -0.23 -8.84
C LYS A 23 -11.54 0.48 -10.19
N ARG A 24 -12.38 1.51 -10.38
CA ARG A 24 -12.38 2.32 -11.61
C ARG A 24 -11.05 3.01 -11.86
N LYS A 25 -10.38 3.46 -10.79
CA LYS A 25 -9.06 4.08 -10.90
C LYS A 25 -8.01 3.06 -11.36
N LEU A 26 -7.96 1.89 -10.74
CA LEU A 26 -7.04 0.81 -11.11
C LEU A 26 -7.24 0.40 -12.58
N GLU A 27 -8.49 0.24 -13.03
CA GLU A 27 -8.83 -0.09 -14.42
C GLU A 27 -8.46 1.02 -15.43
N SER A 28 -8.29 2.26 -14.97
CA SER A 28 -7.93 3.41 -15.84
C SER A 28 -6.42 3.60 -16.02
N ILE A 29 -5.60 2.89 -15.24
CA ILE A 29 -4.15 3.03 -15.21
C ILE A 29 -3.54 1.86 -15.98
N ASP A 30 -2.77 2.17 -17.03
CA ASP A 30 -2.03 1.20 -17.84
C ASP A 30 -0.59 1.04 -17.32
N GLU A 31 -0.47 0.60 -16.07
CA GLU A 31 0.81 0.35 -15.38
C GLU A 31 0.71 -0.93 -14.56
N GLU A 32 1.84 -1.61 -14.37
CA GLU A 32 1.91 -2.73 -13.44
C GLU A 32 1.80 -2.23 -11.99
N PHE A 33 1.08 -2.99 -11.15
CA PHE A 33 0.92 -2.67 -9.75
C PHE A 33 1.85 -3.51 -8.88
N VAL A 34 2.55 -2.85 -7.96
CA VAL A 34 3.49 -3.48 -7.03
C VAL A 34 3.19 -3.02 -5.60
N THR A 35 2.99 -3.91 -4.66
CA THR A 35 2.87 -3.58 -3.24
C THR A 35 3.94 -4.33 -2.46
N SER A 36 3.96 -4.28 -1.13
CA SER A 36 4.99 -4.99 -0.34
C SER A 36 4.45 -6.08 0.57
N ALA A 37 5.36 -6.92 1.07
CA ALA A 37 5.06 -7.86 2.14
C ALA A 37 4.49 -7.19 3.41
N ILE A 38 4.76 -5.90 3.62
CA ILE A 38 4.20 -5.14 4.75
C ILE A 38 2.70 -4.84 4.55
N THR A 39 2.26 -4.55 3.33
CA THR A 39 0.83 -4.44 3.02
C THR A 39 0.06 -5.73 3.34
N ILE A 40 0.68 -6.90 3.13
CA ILE A 40 0.09 -8.18 3.56
C ILE A 40 -0.11 -8.22 5.07
N VAL A 41 0.92 -7.84 5.84
CA VAL A 41 0.88 -7.85 7.30
C VAL A 41 -0.21 -6.91 7.82
N GLU A 42 -0.33 -5.70 7.29
CA GLU A 42 -1.37 -4.76 7.69
C GLU A 42 -2.77 -5.24 7.33
N CYS A 43 -2.96 -5.73 6.09
CA CYS A 43 -4.22 -6.34 5.68
C CYS A 43 -4.61 -7.49 6.61
N GLN A 44 -3.65 -8.33 7.01
CA GLN A 44 -3.88 -9.42 7.95
C GLN A 44 -4.26 -8.91 9.34
N ILE A 45 -3.59 -7.88 9.86
CA ILE A 45 -3.94 -7.26 11.14
C ILE A 45 -5.38 -6.74 11.12
N VAL A 46 -5.78 -6.05 10.04
CA VAL A 46 -7.15 -5.52 9.89
C VAL A 46 -8.16 -6.66 9.79
N LEU A 47 -7.94 -7.63 8.90
CA LEU A 47 -8.91 -8.73 8.69
C LEU A 47 -9.02 -9.66 9.91
N VAL A 48 -7.93 -9.91 10.66
CA VAL A 48 -8.00 -10.66 11.92
C VAL A 48 -8.94 -9.96 12.90
N ARG A 49 -8.84 -8.63 13.01
CA ARG A 49 -9.66 -7.84 13.94
C ARG A 49 -11.13 -7.78 13.53
N GLU A 50 -11.41 -7.68 12.23
CA GLU A 50 -12.78 -7.49 11.73
C GLU A 50 -13.53 -8.80 11.45
N PHE A 51 -12.85 -9.81 10.92
CA PHE A 51 -13.47 -11.04 10.38
C PHE A 51 -12.85 -12.33 10.90
N GLY A 52 -11.72 -12.26 11.62
CA GLY A 52 -11.02 -13.40 12.18
C GLY A 52 -9.91 -13.96 11.30
N ARG A 53 -9.22 -14.97 11.82
CA ARG A 53 -7.98 -15.52 11.24
C ARG A 53 -8.19 -16.14 9.85
N ASP A 54 -9.34 -16.77 9.62
CA ASP A 54 -9.63 -17.49 8.38
C ASP A 54 -9.68 -16.55 7.16
N GLU A 55 -10.08 -15.29 7.36
CA GLU A 55 -10.06 -14.28 6.31
C GLU A 55 -8.66 -13.70 6.09
N ALA A 56 -7.90 -13.48 7.17
CA ALA A 56 -6.56 -12.93 7.09
C ALA A 56 -5.57 -13.87 6.35
N VAL A 57 -5.68 -15.18 6.51
CA VAL A 57 -4.75 -16.12 5.83
C VAL A 57 -4.88 -16.08 4.30
N LYS A 58 -6.00 -15.58 3.77
CA LYS A 58 -6.27 -15.49 2.32
C LYS A 58 -5.67 -14.24 1.67
N VAL A 59 -5.14 -13.28 2.44
CA VAL A 59 -4.62 -11.99 1.93
C VAL A 59 -3.59 -12.17 0.80
N PRO A 60 -2.54 -13.02 0.94
CA PRO A 60 -1.54 -13.14 -0.12
C PRO A 60 -2.12 -13.66 -1.45
N GLU A 61 -3.09 -14.56 -1.39
CA GLU A 61 -3.78 -15.09 -2.57
C GLU A 61 -4.65 -14.01 -3.22
N ARG A 62 -5.47 -13.31 -2.42
CA ARG A 62 -6.33 -12.22 -2.90
C ARG A 62 -5.54 -11.09 -3.58
N ILE A 63 -4.37 -10.71 -3.03
CA ILE A 63 -3.52 -9.69 -3.65
C ILE A 63 -2.97 -10.17 -5.01
N LYS A 64 -2.60 -11.45 -5.12
CA LYS A 64 -2.17 -12.03 -6.40
C LYS A 64 -3.30 -12.10 -7.42
N GLU A 65 -4.52 -12.42 -7.00
CA GLU A 65 -5.72 -12.42 -7.86
C GLU A 65 -6.03 -11.03 -8.42
N LEU A 66 -5.64 -9.95 -7.71
CA LEU A 66 -5.72 -8.57 -8.20
C LEU A 66 -4.64 -8.23 -9.26
N GLY A 67 -3.71 -9.16 -9.54
CA GLY A 67 -2.59 -8.92 -10.46
C GLY A 67 -1.48 -8.03 -9.88
N VAL A 68 -1.45 -7.84 -8.56
CA VAL A 68 -0.46 -6.99 -7.88
C VAL A 68 0.75 -7.83 -7.47
N MET A 69 1.96 -7.40 -7.86
CA MET A 69 3.20 -8.04 -7.43
C MET A 69 3.52 -7.68 -5.97
N ILE A 70 4.12 -8.61 -5.22
CA ILE A 70 4.47 -8.42 -3.81
C ILE A 70 5.99 -8.33 -3.69
N LEU A 71 6.49 -7.16 -3.32
CA LEU A 71 7.90 -6.88 -3.08
C LEU A 71 8.35 -7.40 -1.69
N PRO A 72 9.56 -7.98 -1.59
CA PRO A 72 10.12 -8.42 -0.32
C PRO A 72 10.62 -7.23 0.51
N LEU A 73 10.57 -7.34 1.83
CA LEU A 73 11.21 -6.37 2.71
C LEU A 73 12.72 -6.62 2.76
N SER A 74 13.51 -5.69 2.20
CA SER A 74 14.97 -5.77 2.20
C SER A 74 15.62 -4.89 3.28
N LYS A 75 16.92 -5.06 3.48
CA LYS A 75 17.70 -4.22 4.40
C LYS A 75 17.74 -2.78 3.93
N GLU A 76 17.90 -2.57 2.63
CA GLU A 76 17.98 -1.27 1.98
C GLU A 76 16.67 -0.49 2.16
N VAL A 77 15.52 -1.15 2.02
CA VAL A 77 14.21 -0.55 2.30
C VAL A 77 14.09 -0.14 3.77
N LEU A 78 14.59 -0.95 4.70
CA LEU A 78 14.56 -0.62 6.14
C LEU A 78 15.46 0.57 6.50
N GLU A 79 16.61 0.70 5.83
CA GLU A 79 17.50 1.86 5.98
C GLU A 79 16.82 3.14 5.47
N ILE A 80 16.24 3.12 4.27
CA ILE A 80 15.47 4.25 3.72
C ILE A 80 14.28 4.60 4.64
N SER A 81 13.57 3.60 5.15
CA SER A 81 12.45 3.81 6.06
C SER A 81 12.86 4.49 7.37
N SER A 82 14.03 4.13 7.91
CA SER A 82 14.59 4.75 9.11
C SER A 82 14.91 6.23 8.88
N ASP A 83 15.52 6.55 7.74
CA ASP A 83 15.81 7.92 7.33
C ASP A 83 14.53 8.75 7.14
N LEU A 84 13.48 8.14 6.55
CA LEU A 84 12.17 8.79 6.40
C LEU A 84 11.50 9.08 7.74
N LEU A 85 11.55 8.15 8.70
CA LEU A 85 11.01 8.37 10.05
C LEU A 85 11.72 9.49 10.80
N GLU A 86 13.04 9.60 10.65
CA GLU A 86 13.80 10.70 11.25
C GLU A 86 13.42 12.06 10.62
N ARG A 87 13.30 12.10 9.30
CA ARG A 87 13.03 13.34 8.55
C ARG A 87 11.58 13.82 8.62
N TYR A 88 10.63 12.91 8.73
CA TYR A 88 9.19 13.22 8.64
C TYR A 88 8.44 12.67 9.87
N PRO A 89 8.41 13.43 11.00
CA PRO A 89 7.86 12.95 12.27
C PRO A 89 6.36 12.59 12.28
N LYS A 90 5.63 12.96 11.22
CA LYS A 90 4.22 12.61 11.05
C LYS A 90 4.01 11.21 10.46
N LEU A 91 5.02 10.64 9.80
CA LEU A 91 4.93 9.29 9.24
C LEU A 91 4.90 8.27 10.38
N ASN A 92 4.00 7.31 10.26
CA ASN A 92 4.07 6.12 11.09
C ASN A 92 5.05 5.10 10.47
N VAL A 93 5.37 4.02 11.21
CA VAL A 93 6.34 2.99 10.78
C VAL A 93 5.91 2.25 9.50
N PHE A 94 4.62 2.02 9.31
CA PHE A 94 4.09 1.38 8.13
C PHE A 94 4.19 2.31 6.92
N ASP A 95 3.74 3.55 7.07
CA ASP A 95 3.83 4.59 6.04
C ASP A 95 5.28 4.78 5.57
N SER A 96 6.24 4.83 6.50
CA SER A 96 7.64 5.01 6.15
C SER A 96 8.20 3.82 5.36
N ILE A 97 7.75 2.59 5.64
CA ILE A 97 8.15 1.41 4.85
C ILE A 97 7.50 1.41 3.46
N HIS A 98 6.23 1.80 3.33
CA HIS A 98 5.59 1.96 2.02
C HIS A 98 6.33 2.98 1.16
N LEU A 99 6.61 4.17 1.72
CA LEU A 99 7.35 5.20 1.02
C LEU A 99 8.79 4.78 0.73
N ALA A 100 9.43 4.01 1.59
CA ALA A 100 10.76 3.46 1.32
C ALA A 100 10.77 2.53 0.10
N HIS A 101 9.75 1.68 -0.07
CA HIS A 101 9.58 0.90 -1.29
C HIS A 101 9.37 1.79 -2.52
N VAL A 102 8.53 2.82 -2.40
CA VAL A 102 8.27 3.77 -3.50
C VAL A 102 9.56 4.44 -3.95
N VAL A 103 10.39 4.89 -3.00
CA VAL A 103 11.71 5.47 -3.30
C VAL A 103 12.65 4.45 -3.91
N HIS A 104 12.75 3.25 -3.33
CA HIS A 104 13.69 2.21 -3.76
C HIS A 104 13.40 1.72 -5.19
N GLU A 105 12.12 1.54 -5.52
CA GLU A 105 11.70 1.06 -6.84
C GLU A 105 11.54 2.19 -7.88
N GLY A 106 11.64 3.46 -7.47
CA GLY A 106 11.38 4.61 -8.35
C GLY A 106 9.92 4.71 -8.79
N GLU A 107 9.01 4.30 -7.92
CA GLU A 107 7.59 4.19 -8.19
C GLU A 107 6.81 5.46 -7.80
N ARG A 108 5.55 5.52 -8.20
CA ARG A 108 4.56 6.47 -7.66
C ARG A 108 3.59 5.74 -6.75
N ILE A 109 3.05 6.41 -5.72
CA ILE A 109 2.15 5.79 -4.75
C ILE A 109 0.68 6.13 -5.04
N LEU A 110 -0.17 5.12 -5.14
CA LEU A 110 -1.63 5.26 -5.19
C LEU A 110 -2.15 5.18 -3.76
N SER A 111 -2.64 6.31 -3.23
CA SER A 111 -3.04 6.43 -1.83
C SER A 111 -4.05 7.57 -1.62
N THR A 112 -4.97 7.37 -0.67
CA THR A 112 -5.85 8.44 -0.18
C THR A 112 -5.17 9.38 0.82
N ASP A 113 -4.02 9.00 1.39
CA ASP A 113 -3.35 9.78 2.43
C ASP A 113 -2.59 10.97 1.82
N ARG A 114 -3.09 12.18 2.11
CA ARG A 114 -2.47 13.44 1.66
C ARG A 114 -1.14 13.74 2.36
N LEU A 115 -0.83 13.06 3.47
CA LEU A 115 0.45 13.23 4.15
C LEU A 115 1.63 12.95 3.20
N PHE A 116 1.48 12.03 2.24
CA PHE A 116 2.56 11.71 1.30
C PHE A 116 2.85 12.83 0.31
N ASP A 117 1.95 13.83 0.17
CA ASP A 117 2.23 15.05 -0.61
C ASP A 117 3.28 15.94 0.08
N GLU A 118 3.54 15.75 1.38
CA GLU A 118 4.56 16.50 2.16
C GLU A 118 5.97 15.86 2.06
N VAL A 119 6.10 14.67 1.47
CA VAL A 119 7.37 13.93 1.40
C VAL A 119 8.08 14.20 0.09
N GLU A 120 9.33 14.68 0.16
CA GLU A 120 10.13 14.99 -1.01
C GLU A 120 10.35 13.78 -1.91
N ASN A 121 10.31 13.99 -3.24
CA ASN A 121 10.52 12.97 -4.27
C ASN A 121 9.49 11.83 -4.28
N ILE A 122 8.37 11.98 -3.56
CA ILE A 122 7.21 11.10 -3.66
C ILE A 122 6.17 11.74 -4.57
N VAL A 123 5.61 10.95 -5.49
CA VAL A 123 4.46 11.37 -6.29
C VAL A 123 3.27 10.53 -5.89
N ARG A 124 2.30 11.15 -5.22
CA ARG A 124 1.05 10.50 -4.87
C ARG A 124 0.01 10.69 -5.98
N VAL A 125 -0.68 9.60 -6.30
CA VAL A 125 -1.88 9.56 -7.12
C VAL A 125 -3.07 9.37 -6.18
N ASP A 126 -4.02 10.29 -6.21
CA ASP A 126 -5.25 10.22 -5.45
C ASP A 126 -6.26 9.32 -6.20
N PRO A 127 -6.74 8.20 -5.63
CA PRO A 127 -7.71 7.35 -6.31
C PRO A 127 -9.09 7.98 -6.46
N LEU A 128 -9.37 9.08 -5.72
CA LEU A 128 -10.65 9.78 -5.75
C LEU A 128 -10.74 10.84 -6.86
N LYS A 129 -9.67 11.02 -7.65
CA LYS A 129 -9.57 12.03 -8.70
C LYS A 129 -9.39 11.44 -10.09
#